data_AF-A0A285ZQ13-F1
#
_entry.id   AF-A0A285ZQ13-F1
#
_cell.length_a   1.000
_cell.length_b   1.000
_cell.length_c   1.000
_cell.angle_alpha   90.00
_cell.angle_beta   90.00
_cell.angle_gamma   90.00
#
_symmetry.space_group_name_H-M   'P 1'
#
loop_
_entity.id
_entity.type
_entity.pdbx_description
1 polymer ?
#
loop_
_entity_poly.entity_id
_entity_poly.type
_entity_poly.pdbx_seq_one_letter_code
_entity_poly.pdbx_strand_id
1 'polypeptide(L)'
;MFTEPIIANLDDLQDDLPDYYNKFSEWYKTELENNLGEQTSGVRYSVQKISSDNIRINPAPLNNENIKVPSVTEMSNSADIYLVLDDIWIGRTTKMSTCSNGMTTYSCPQNYFTAKGIYAYYDVKSGKRVGYGDYEANSGYSFVVSLSDWETIMEKAVRIVLNNTPLAE
;
A
#
# COMPACT_ATOMS: atom_id res chain seq x y z
N MET A 1 8.21 -1.64 -8.00
CA MET A 1 7.77 -3.02 -8.29
C MET A 1 6.75 -3.42 -7.26
N PHE A 2 5.73 -4.17 -7.64
CA PHE A 2 4.71 -4.67 -6.71
C PHE A 2 4.25 -6.08 -7.09
N THR A 3 3.79 -6.87 -6.12
CA THR A 3 3.15 -8.18 -6.36
C THR A 3 1.63 -8.06 -6.49
N GLU A 4 0.93 -9.14 -6.85
CA GLU A 4 -0.53 -9.14 -6.93
C GLU A 4 -1.18 -8.68 -5.62
N PRO A 5 -2.00 -7.61 -5.63
CA PRO A 5 -2.79 -7.23 -4.47
C PRO A 5 -3.86 -8.28 -4.16
N ILE A 6 -4.00 -8.63 -2.89
CA ILE A 6 -5.09 -9.46 -2.40
C ILE A 6 -6.24 -8.54 -2.00
N ILE A 7 -7.40 -8.77 -2.61
CA ILE A 7 -8.63 -8.03 -2.29
C ILE A 7 -9.51 -8.89 -1.38
N ALA A 8 -9.74 -8.42 -0.16
CA ALA A 8 -10.71 -9.00 0.76
C ALA A 8 -12.10 -8.40 0.55
N ASN A 9 -13.14 -9.16 0.92
CA ASN A 9 -14.54 -8.74 0.80
C ASN A 9 -14.93 -8.36 -0.64
N LEU A 10 -14.52 -9.20 -1.59
CA LEU A 10 -14.65 -8.94 -3.03
C LEU A 10 -16.11 -8.70 -3.46
N ASP A 11 -17.07 -9.39 -2.83
CA ASP A 11 -18.50 -9.21 -3.11
C ASP A 11 -18.98 -7.79 -2.75
N ASP A 12 -18.56 -7.25 -1.60
CA ASP A 12 -18.90 -5.89 -1.18
C ASP A 12 -18.30 -4.85 -2.16
N LEU A 13 -17.06 -5.09 -2.60
CA LEU A 13 -16.39 -4.20 -3.56
C LEU A 13 -16.94 -4.32 -4.98
N GLN A 14 -17.52 -5.47 -5.34
CA GLN A 14 -18.19 -5.63 -6.63
C GLN A 14 -19.47 -4.80 -6.69
N ASP A 15 -20.22 -4.74 -5.59
CA ASP A 15 -21.45 -3.93 -5.50
C ASP A 15 -21.12 -2.43 -5.44
N ASP A 16 -20.12 -2.06 -4.65
CA ASP A 16 -19.74 -0.67 -4.40
C ASP A 16 -18.91 -0.06 -5.55
N LEU A 17 -18.05 -0.86 -6.19
CA LEU A 17 -17.07 -0.47 -7.20
C LEU A 17 -17.02 -1.49 -8.38
N PRO A 18 -18.10 -1.65 -9.15
CA PRO A 18 -18.24 -2.72 -10.14
C PRO A 18 -17.22 -2.66 -11.29
N ASP A 19 -16.76 -1.46 -11.65
CA ASP A 19 -15.72 -1.29 -12.67
C ASP A 19 -14.33 -1.73 -12.16
N TYR A 20 -14.14 -1.84 -10.83
CA TYR A 20 -12.85 -2.07 -10.14
C TYR A 20 -12.57 -3.56 -9.94
N TYR A 21 -13.63 -4.33 -9.73
CA TYR A 21 -13.59 -5.75 -9.35
C TYR A 21 -12.67 -6.64 -10.20
N ASN A 22 -12.68 -6.51 -11.52
CA ASN A 22 -11.89 -7.38 -12.42
C ASN A 22 -10.53 -6.80 -12.84
N LYS A 23 -10.18 -5.59 -12.41
CA LYS A 23 -9.00 -4.85 -12.90
C LYS A 23 -8.14 -4.27 -11.78
N PHE A 24 -8.31 -4.76 -10.55
CA PHE A 24 -7.65 -4.22 -9.36
C PHE A 24 -6.14 -4.06 -9.50
N SER A 25 -5.44 -5.02 -10.09
CA SER A 25 -3.99 -4.90 -10.26
C SER A 25 -3.59 -3.83 -11.29
N GLU A 26 -4.38 -3.64 -12.35
CA GLU A 26 -4.13 -2.56 -13.31
C GLU A 26 -4.37 -1.21 -12.65
N TRP A 27 -5.41 -1.10 -11.83
CA TRP A 27 -5.75 0.13 -11.14
C TRP A 27 -4.83 0.47 -9.98
N TYR A 28 -4.42 -0.53 -9.21
CA TYR A 28 -3.36 -0.36 -8.23
C TYR A 28 -2.09 0.16 -8.89
N LYS A 29 -1.72 -0.38 -10.07
CA LYS A 29 -0.58 0.13 -10.84
C LYS A 29 -0.78 1.58 -11.26
N THR A 30 -1.92 1.93 -11.87
CA THR A 30 -2.21 3.29 -12.34
C THR A 30 -2.18 4.30 -11.19
N GLU A 31 -2.82 3.98 -10.07
CA GLU A 31 -2.80 4.83 -8.88
C GLU A 31 -1.40 4.97 -8.29
N LEU A 32 -0.63 3.89 -8.24
CA LEU A 32 0.75 3.95 -7.79
C LEU A 32 1.60 4.83 -8.73
N GLU A 33 1.39 4.76 -10.05
CA GLU A 33 2.06 5.61 -11.02
C GLU A 33 1.69 7.10 -10.87
N ASN A 34 0.40 7.39 -10.69
CA ASN A 34 -0.09 8.75 -10.50
C ASN A 34 0.44 9.36 -9.19
N ASN A 35 0.24 8.66 -8.07
CA ASN A 35 0.62 9.15 -6.76
C ASN A 35 2.15 9.27 -6.60
N LEU A 36 2.95 8.38 -7.18
CA LEU A 36 4.40 8.56 -7.21
C LEU A 36 4.79 9.82 -8.00
N GLY A 37 4.11 10.11 -9.10
CA GLY A 37 4.37 11.30 -9.92
C GLY A 37 4.02 12.61 -9.21
N GLU A 38 2.90 12.61 -8.50
CA GLU A 38 2.45 13.77 -7.73
C GLU A 38 3.29 14.01 -6.47
N GLN A 39 3.89 12.96 -5.90
CA GLN A 39 4.60 13.03 -4.61
C GLN A 39 6.13 12.94 -4.72
N THR A 40 6.68 12.81 -5.94
CA THR A 40 8.13 12.79 -6.17
C THR A 40 8.53 13.81 -7.24
N SER A 41 9.19 14.90 -6.83
CA SER A 41 9.56 15.97 -7.76
C SER A 41 10.65 15.53 -8.74
N GLY A 42 10.31 15.41 -10.01
CA GLY A 42 11.28 15.21 -11.10
C GLY A 42 12.01 13.86 -11.08
N VAL A 43 11.57 12.90 -10.26
CA VAL A 43 12.11 11.54 -10.24
C VAL A 43 11.52 10.77 -11.42
N ARG A 44 12.39 10.12 -12.20
CA ARG A 44 11.93 9.18 -13.25
C ARG A 44 11.67 7.83 -12.61
N TYR A 45 10.45 7.33 -12.74
CA TYR A 45 10.06 6.02 -12.23
C TYR A 45 9.31 5.21 -13.28
N SER A 46 9.22 3.91 -13.04
CA SER A 46 8.32 3.02 -13.76
C SER A 46 7.75 2.02 -12.77
N VAL A 47 6.47 1.70 -12.91
CA VAL A 47 5.81 0.72 -12.05
C VAL A 47 5.63 -0.57 -12.82
N GLN A 48 6.11 -1.66 -12.22
CA GLN A 48 6.02 -2.99 -12.77
C GLN A 48 5.43 -3.94 -11.74
N LYS A 49 4.46 -4.74 -12.20
CA LYS A 49 3.97 -5.90 -11.49
C LYS A 49 4.93 -7.07 -11.70
N ILE A 50 5.28 -7.78 -10.63
CA ILE A 50 6.14 -8.97 -10.66
C ILE A 50 5.45 -10.15 -9.96
N SER A 51 5.81 -11.38 -10.32
CA SER A 51 5.32 -12.58 -9.63
C SER A 51 5.84 -12.62 -8.19
N SER A 52 5.00 -13.09 -7.26
CA SER A 52 5.41 -13.39 -5.88
C SER A 52 6.54 -14.42 -5.81
N ASP A 53 6.68 -15.30 -6.82
CA ASP A 53 7.78 -16.27 -6.91
C ASP A 53 9.15 -15.60 -7.03
N ASN A 54 9.18 -14.35 -7.49
CA ASN A 54 10.39 -13.54 -7.61
C ASN A 54 10.67 -12.72 -6.34
N ILE A 55 9.87 -12.91 -5.27
CA ILE A 55 10.07 -12.25 -3.98
C ILE A 55 10.63 -13.25 -2.96
N ARG A 56 11.62 -12.78 -2.20
CA ARG A 56 12.09 -13.42 -0.97
C ARG A 56 11.79 -12.52 0.22
N ILE A 57 11.16 -13.09 1.24
CA ILE A 57 10.91 -12.41 2.51
C ILE A 57 12.05 -12.70 3.48
N ASN A 58 12.74 -11.63 3.91
CA ASN A 58 13.78 -11.72 4.93
C ASN A 58 13.35 -10.90 6.15
N PRO A 59 13.36 -11.48 7.36
CA PRO A 59 13.05 -10.73 8.57
C PRO A 59 14.14 -9.69 8.87
N ALA A 60 13.75 -8.53 9.37
CA ALA A 60 14.69 -7.53 9.87
C ALA A 60 14.10 -6.73 11.04
N PRO A 61 14.97 -6.23 11.95
CA PRO A 61 14.51 -5.49 13.10
C PRO A 61 13.97 -4.10 12.70
N LEU A 62 12.82 -3.71 13.22
CA LEU A 62 12.26 -2.36 13.19
C LEU A 62 11.57 -2.12 14.54
N ASN A 63 11.94 -1.06 15.27
CA ASN A 63 11.33 -0.70 16.56
C ASN A 63 11.22 -1.85 17.59
N ASN A 64 12.30 -2.64 17.73
CA ASN A 64 12.40 -3.83 18.60
C ASN A 64 11.55 -5.04 18.18
N GLU A 65 10.93 -5.02 17.01
CA GLU A 65 10.22 -6.17 16.43
C GLU A 65 10.90 -6.63 15.14
N ASN A 66 10.78 -7.92 14.81
CA ASN A 66 11.22 -8.42 13.51
C ASN A 66 10.06 -8.34 12.53
N ILE A 67 10.19 -7.51 11.51
CA ILE A 67 9.20 -7.36 10.45
C ILE A 67 9.63 -8.10 9.18
N LYS A 68 8.66 -8.50 8.36
CA LYS A 68 8.90 -9.06 7.03
C LYS A 68 9.44 -7.96 6.11
N VAL A 69 10.52 -8.24 5.38
CA VAL A 69 11.06 -7.30 4.39
C VAL A 69 11.18 -7.98 3.03
N PRO A 70 10.52 -7.44 1.99
CA PRO A 70 10.55 -8.04 0.67
C PRO A 70 11.87 -7.73 -0.04
N SER A 71 12.36 -8.67 -0.82
CA SER A 71 13.50 -8.52 -1.71
C SER A 71 13.23 -9.25 -3.02
N VAL A 72 13.71 -8.72 -4.14
CA VAL A 72 13.61 -9.41 -5.42
C VAL A 72 14.75 -10.40 -5.60
N THR A 73 14.50 -11.51 -6.28
CA THR A 73 15.50 -12.54 -6.59
C THR A 73 16.61 -12.00 -7.50
N GLU A 74 16.26 -11.13 -8.44
CA GLU A 74 17.17 -10.49 -9.38
C GLU A 74 16.81 -9.02 -9.56
N MET A 75 17.83 -8.16 -9.56
CA MET A 75 17.70 -6.73 -9.89
C MET A 75 18.40 -6.47 -11.21
N SER A 76 17.70 -5.91 -12.20
CA SER A 76 18.33 -5.44 -13.43
C SER A 76 18.97 -4.06 -13.23
N ASN A 77 20.00 -3.74 -14.01
CA ASN A 77 20.67 -2.43 -14.00
C ASN A 77 19.86 -1.32 -14.70
N SER A 78 18.54 -1.46 -14.79
CA SER A 78 17.63 -0.53 -15.47
C SER A 78 17.16 0.64 -14.58
N ALA A 79 17.47 0.61 -13.30
CA ALA A 79 17.14 1.66 -12.33
C ALA A 79 18.31 1.86 -11.34
N ASP A 80 18.40 3.04 -10.74
CA ASP A 80 19.35 3.27 -9.63
C ASP A 80 18.83 2.72 -8.30
N ILE A 81 17.51 2.84 -8.07
CA ILE A 81 16.82 2.38 -6.86
C ILE A 81 15.62 1.50 -7.24
N TYR A 82 15.42 0.39 -6.54
CA TYR A 82 14.16 -0.35 -6.56
C TYR A 82 13.36 -0.11 -5.28
N LEU A 83 12.11 0.34 -5.44
CA LEU A 83 11.07 0.19 -4.43
C LEU A 83 10.32 -1.13 -4.71
N VAL A 84 10.30 -2.03 -3.73
CA VAL A 84 9.60 -3.32 -3.79
C VAL A 84 8.44 -3.28 -2.80
N LEU A 85 7.22 -3.51 -3.28
CA LEU A 85 5.99 -3.61 -2.49
C LEU A 85 5.49 -5.06 -2.55
N ASP A 86 5.15 -5.66 -1.41
CA ASP A 86 4.67 -7.04 -1.31
C ASP A 86 3.67 -7.22 -0.16
N ASP A 87 3.07 -8.42 -0.04
CA ASP A 87 2.05 -8.77 0.96
C ASP A 87 0.91 -7.75 0.98
N ILE A 88 0.55 -7.27 -0.22
CA ILE A 88 -0.40 -6.18 -0.43
C ILE A 88 -1.80 -6.71 -0.18
N TRP A 89 -2.47 -6.16 0.82
CA TRP A 89 -3.84 -6.49 1.17
C TRP A 89 -4.70 -5.24 1.13
N ILE A 90 -5.88 -5.35 0.51
CA ILE A 90 -6.87 -4.28 0.43
C ILE A 90 -8.22 -4.83 0.83
N GLY A 91 -8.96 -4.12 1.67
CA GLY A 91 -10.30 -4.53 2.07
C GLY A 91 -10.86 -3.76 3.26
N ARG A 92 -11.94 -4.29 3.83
CA ARG A 92 -12.61 -3.70 5.00
C ARG A 92 -11.91 -4.11 6.29
N THR A 93 -11.57 -3.13 7.11
CA THR A 93 -11.27 -3.36 8.54
C THR A 93 -12.32 -2.68 9.41
N THR A 94 -12.58 -3.25 10.58
CA THR A 94 -13.50 -2.66 11.55
C THR A 94 -12.72 -2.38 12.83
N LYS A 95 -12.77 -1.14 13.30
CA LYS A 95 -12.17 -0.72 14.57
C LYS A 95 -13.26 -0.21 15.50
N MET A 96 -13.16 -0.52 16.79
CA MET A 96 -14.06 0.05 17.78
C MET A 96 -13.68 1.51 18.03
N SER A 97 -14.67 2.40 17.97
CA SER A 97 -14.51 3.83 18.22
C SER A 97 -15.52 4.30 19.26
N THR A 98 -15.31 5.51 19.77
CA THR A 98 -16.25 6.18 20.66
C THR A 98 -17.26 6.95 19.82
N CYS A 99 -18.51 6.48 19.80
CA CYS A 99 -19.65 7.21 19.26
C CYS A 99 -20.33 8.03 20.34
N SER A 100 -21.09 9.04 19.92
CA SER A 100 -21.97 9.81 20.78
C SER A 100 -23.32 10.03 20.08
N ASN A 101 -24.41 9.91 20.83
CA ASN A 101 -25.75 10.35 20.40
C ASN A 101 -26.11 11.74 20.95
N GLY A 102 -25.12 12.49 21.47
CA GLY A 102 -25.31 13.79 22.11
C GLY A 102 -25.63 13.75 23.62
N MET A 103 -25.97 12.59 24.18
CA MET A 103 -26.24 12.42 25.62
C MET A 103 -25.29 11.43 26.31
N THR A 104 -24.85 10.40 25.60
CA THR A 104 -23.99 9.35 26.13
C THR A 104 -22.93 8.96 25.10
N THR A 105 -21.71 8.74 25.56
CA THR A 105 -20.67 8.10 24.75
C THR A 105 -20.77 6.58 24.88
N TYR A 106 -20.58 5.87 23.79
CA TYR A 106 -20.61 4.41 23.74
C TYR A 106 -19.65 3.88 22.70
N SER A 107 -19.26 2.62 22.84
CA SER A 107 -18.38 1.96 21.87
C SER A 107 -19.18 1.47 20.67
N CYS A 108 -18.76 1.83 19.47
CA CYS A 108 -19.42 1.47 18.22
C CYS A 108 -18.38 0.97 17.19
N PRO A 109 -18.71 -0.02 16.35
CA PRO A 109 -17.86 -0.39 15.24
C PRO A 109 -17.83 0.74 14.20
N GLN A 110 -16.64 1.05 13.70
CA GLN A 110 -16.42 1.93 12.55
C GLN A 110 -15.69 1.14 11.46
N ASN A 111 -16.20 1.22 10.23
CA ASN A 111 -15.62 0.55 9.09
C ASN A 111 -14.63 1.46 8.38
N TYR A 112 -13.52 0.86 7.96
CA TYR A 112 -12.47 1.50 7.21
C TYR A 112 -12.17 0.67 5.98
N PHE A 113 -12.05 1.34 4.85
CA PHE A 113 -11.41 0.77 3.69
C PHE A 113 -9.91 0.94 3.87
N THR A 114 -9.16 -0.14 3.74
CA THR A 114 -7.78 -0.23 4.21
C THR A 114 -6.91 -0.85 3.13
N ALA A 115 -5.75 -0.23 2.85
CA ALA A 115 -4.63 -0.84 2.16
C ALA A 115 -3.48 -1.05 3.15
N LYS A 116 -2.89 -2.24 3.16
CA LYS A 116 -1.69 -2.54 3.94
C LYS A 116 -0.71 -3.40 3.15
N GLY A 117 0.55 -3.38 3.54
CA GLY A 117 1.58 -4.21 2.93
C GLY A 117 2.95 -3.92 3.52
N ILE A 118 3.97 -4.53 2.91
CA ILE A 118 5.38 -4.33 3.27
C ILE A 118 6.14 -3.73 2.10
N TYR A 119 7.16 -2.94 2.41
CA TYR A 119 8.00 -2.29 1.41
C TYR A 119 9.48 -2.34 1.76
N ALA A 120 10.31 -2.24 0.71
CA ALA A 120 11.75 -2.08 0.84
C ALA A 120 12.35 -1.32 -0.34
N TYR A 121 13.37 -0.52 -0.04
CA TYR A 121 14.20 0.18 -1.01
C TYR A 121 15.56 -0.50 -1.15
N TYR A 122 16.01 -0.69 -2.39
CA TYR A 122 17.31 -1.27 -2.71
C TYR A 122 18.10 -0.35 -3.63
N ASP A 123 19.36 -0.08 -3.28
CA ASP A 123 20.33 0.53 -4.17
C ASP A 123 20.94 -0.53 -5.08
N VAL A 124 20.77 -0.37 -6.39
CA VAL A 124 21.21 -1.36 -7.39
C VAL A 124 22.73 -1.43 -7.46
N LYS A 125 23.44 -0.29 -7.27
CA LYS A 125 24.90 -0.24 -7.39
C LYS A 125 25.58 -1.04 -6.29
N SER A 126 25.09 -0.94 -5.06
CA SER A 126 25.65 -1.67 -3.92
C SER A 126 24.96 -3.01 -3.64
N GLY A 127 23.77 -3.24 -4.22
CA GLY A 127 22.90 -4.36 -3.90
C GLY A 127 22.33 -4.31 -2.48
N LYS A 128 22.49 -3.18 -1.77
CA LYS A 128 22.11 -3.04 -0.36
C LYS A 128 20.69 -2.51 -0.23
N ARG A 129 19.99 -3.01 0.78
CA ARG A 129 18.75 -2.43 1.27
C ARG A 129 19.05 -1.07 1.93
N VAL A 130 18.33 -0.03 1.56
CA VAL A 130 18.51 1.35 2.05
C VAL A 130 17.33 1.87 2.86
N GLY A 131 16.18 1.20 2.82
CA GLY A 131 14.99 1.51 3.62
C GLY A 131 13.98 0.38 3.57
N TYR A 132 13.09 0.27 4.56
CA TYR A 132 12.02 -0.73 4.61
C TYR A 132 11.01 -0.41 5.72
N GLY A 133 9.83 -1.00 5.61
CA GLY A 133 8.79 -0.92 6.64
C GLY A 133 7.52 -1.63 6.22
N ASP A 134 6.52 -1.53 7.08
CA ASP A 134 5.12 -1.79 6.77
C ASP A 134 4.39 -0.47 6.49
N TYR A 135 3.27 -0.56 5.77
CA TYR A 135 2.34 0.55 5.62
C TYR A 135 0.91 0.08 5.91
N GLU A 136 0.12 0.97 6.51
CA GLU A 136 -1.33 0.83 6.64
C GLU A 136 -1.98 2.19 6.37
N ALA A 137 -2.82 2.25 5.35
CA ALA A 137 -3.56 3.42 4.92
C ALA A 137 -5.06 3.14 5.01
N ASN A 138 -5.82 4.05 5.63
CA ASN A 138 -7.24 3.85 5.93
C ASN A 138 -8.09 5.05 5.45
N SER A 139 -9.29 4.76 4.91
CA SER A 139 -10.38 5.72 4.69
C SER A 139 -11.63 5.24 5.42
N GLY A 140 -12.23 6.09 6.25
CA GLY A 140 -13.45 5.74 7.00
C GLY A 140 -14.68 5.97 6.13
N TYR A 141 -15.63 5.04 6.15
CA TYR A 141 -16.86 5.14 5.36
C TYR A 141 -18.07 4.55 6.12
N SER A 142 -19.27 5.06 5.81
CA SER A 142 -20.48 4.77 6.60
C SER A 142 -21.32 3.61 6.07
N PHE A 143 -21.41 3.46 4.74
CA PHE A 143 -22.33 2.49 4.13
C PHE A 143 -21.65 1.71 3.00
N VAL A 144 -21.21 2.45 1.97
CA VAL A 144 -20.58 1.89 0.76
C VAL A 144 -19.19 2.49 0.58
N VAL A 145 -18.27 1.71 0.03
CA VAL A 145 -16.95 2.18 -0.38
C VAL A 145 -17.09 3.01 -1.66
N SER A 146 -16.53 4.21 -1.68
CA SER A 146 -16.54 5.07 -2.86
C SER A 146 -15.20 5.05 -3.60
N LEU A 147 -15.19 5.56 -4.83
CA LEU A 147 -13.94 5.80 -5.57
C LEU A 147 -13.00 6.72 -4.78
N SER A 148 -13.55 7.73 -4.12
CA SER A 148 -12.73 8.65 -3.30
C SER A 148 -12.07 7.94 -2.13
N ASP A 149 -12.70 6.90 -1.55
CA ASP A 149 -12.07 6.07 -0.51
C ASP A 149 -10.88 5.30 -1.05
N TRP A 150 -11.00 4.77 -2.27
CA TRP A 150 -9.92 4.09 -2.98
C TRP A 150 -8.73 5.03 -3.27
N GLU A 151 -9.01 6.18 -3.90
CA GLU A 151 -7.99 7.21 -4.18
C GLU A 151 -7.30 7.64 -2.88
N THR A 152 -8.07 7.85 -1.82
CA THR A 152 -7.56 8.25 -0.50
C THR A 152 -6.60 7.23 0.10
N ILE A 153 -6.92 5.93 0.06
CA ILE A 153 -6.01 4.91 0.63
C ILE A 153 -4.75 4.76 -0.21
N MET A 154 -4.84 4.91 -1.53
CA MET A 154 -3.70 4.82 -2.43
C MET A 154 -2.75 6.01 -2.24
N GLU A 155 -3.28 7.23 -2.18
CA GLU A 155 -2.51 8.44 -1.89
C GLU A 155 -1.76 8.33 -0.55
N LYS A 156 -2.49 7.92 0.50
CA LYS A 156 -1.91 7.73 1.84
C LYS A 156 -0.86 6.63 1.87
N ALA A 157 -1.08 5.51 1.18
CA ALA A 157 -0.13 4.41 1.13
C ALA A 157 1.20 4.85 0.49
N VAL A 158 1.14 5.54 -0.67
CA VAL A 158 2.33 6.09 -1.33
C VAL A 158 3.03 7.11 -0.43
N ARG A 159 2.27 8.00 0.21
CA ARG A 159 2.81 8.98 1.16
C ARG A 159 3.57 8.32 2.30
N ILE A 160 3.02 7.25 2.89
CA ILE A 160 3.68 6.49 3.96
C ILE A 160 4.97 5.83 3.46
N VAL A 161 4.93 5.21 2.29
CA VAL A 161 6.08 4.51 1.69
C VAL A 161 7.21 5.47 1.33
N LEU A 162 6.88 6.69 0.88
CA LEU A 162 7.84 7.75 0.58
C LEU A 162 8.31 8.51 1.83
N ASN A 163 7.56 8.44 2.93
CA ASN A 163 7.86 9.20 4.13
C ASN A 163 9.26 8.88 4.67
N ASN A 164 9.97 9.89 5.14
CA ASN A 164 11.37 9.80 5.59
C ASN A 164 12.36 9.36 4.49
N THR A 165 11.97 9.43 3.21
CA THR A 165 12.91 9.32 2.09
C THR A 165 13.20 10.72 1.51
N PRO A 166 14.37 10.94 0.89
CA PRO A 166 14.63 12.16 0.13
C PRO A 166 13.76 12.32 -1.13
N LEU A 167 12.89 11.35 -1.43
CA LEU A 167 12.00 11.35 -2.58
C LEU A 167 10.67 12.06 -2.28
N ALA A 168 10.30 12.19 -1.01
CA ALA A 168 9.08 12.88 -0.60
C ALA A 168 9.23 14.40 -0.83
N GLU A 169 8.24 15.00 -1.48
CA GLU A 169 8.05 16.46 -1.55
C GLU A 169 7.55 17.06 -0.23
#